data_AF-A0A531LWR6-F1
#
_entry.id   AF-A0A531LWR6-F1
#
_cell.length_a   1.000
_cell.length_b   1.000
_cell.length_c   1.000
_cell.angle_alpha   90.00
_cell.angle_beta   90.00
_cell.angle_gamma   90.00
#
_symmetry.space_group_name_H-M   'P 1'
#
loop_
_entity.id
_entity.type
_entity.pdbx_description
1 polymer ?
#
loop_
_entity_poly.entity_id
_entity_poly.type
_entity_poly.pdbx_seq_one_letter_code
_entity_poly.pdbx_strand_id
1 'polypeptide(L)'
;KVHTGDLITLGLLDLDGVRMFFSTGILRVVLLGVLIGVGAYLLISTDLVLGLLSLSFVPFVAWRSSVTQLRLRSTWLTLQERLSVLSRVMDENLGGIRVVRAFAAQRHELAKFDRAKQDALELANERVDIRVSN
;
A
#
# COMPACT_ATOMS: atom_id res chain seq x y z
N LYS A 1 -17.37 18.35 14.45
CA LYS A 1 -17.02 18.07 15.86
C LYS A 1 -16.45 16.66 15.89
N VAL A 2 -15.14 16.50 16.13
CA VAL A 2 -14.49 15.19 16.17
C VAL A 2 -14.96 14.48 17.45
N HIS A 3 -15.44 13.24 17.35
CA HIS A 3 -15.84 12.46 18.53
C HIS A 3 -14.59 12.14 19.36
N THR A 4 -14.63 12.35 20.68
CA THR A 4 -13.51 12.08 21.58
C THR A 4 -12.96 10.65 21.45
N GLY A 5 -13.81 9.68 21.09
CA GLY A 5 -13.41 8.31 20.81
C GLY A 5 -12.44 8.18 19.62
N ASP A 6 -12.69 8.89 18.52
CA ASP A 6 -11.82 8.84 17.32
C ASP A 6 -10.43 9.42 17.61
N LEU A 7 -10.35 10.46 18.44
CA LEU A 7 -9.08 11.05 18.87
C LEU A 7 -8.26 10.09 19.75
N ILE A 8 -8.92 9.34 20.62
CA ILE A 8 -8.27 8.32 21.47
C ILE A 8 -7.77 7.17 20.60
N THR A 9 -8.57 6.69 19.63
CA THR A 9 -8.17 5.61 18.71
C THR A 9 -7.01 6.02 17.82
N LEU A 10 -7.02 7.24 17.27
CA LEU A 10 -5.92 7.76 16.47
C LEU A 10 -4.64 7.92 17.30
N GLY A 11 -4.76 8.45 18.52
CA GLY A 11 -3.64 8.56 19.45
C GLY A 11 -3.05 7.20 19.86
N LEU A 12 -3.88 6.18 20.07
CA LEU A 12 -3.43 4.81 20.35
C LEU A 12 -2.66 4.22 19.16
N LEU A 13 -3.17 4.39 17.94
CA LEU A 13 -2.49 3.95 16.72
C LEU A 13 -1.11 4.61 16.55
N ASP A 14 -1.03 5.91 16.81
CA ASP A 14 0.24 6.64 16.74
C ASP A 14 1.22 6.18 17.82
N LEU A 15 0.75 5.96 19.06
CA LEU A 15 1.57 5.44 20.15
C LEU A 15 2.10 4.03 19.87
N ASP A 16 1.27 3.16 19.31
CA ASP A 16 1.70 1.82 18.89
C ASP A 16 2.74 1.90 17.76
N GLY A 17 2.56 2.81 16.80
CA GLY A 17 3.54 3.07 15.74
C GLY A 17 4.89 3.53 16.30
N VAL A 18 4.89 4.49 17.23
CA VAL A 18 6.10 4.98 17.89
C VAL A 18 6.74 3.88 18.72
N ARG A 19 5.96 3.13 19.51
CA ARG A 19 6.46 2.00 20.29
C ARG A 19 7.13 0.96 19.41
N MET A 20 6.53 0.62 18.27
CA MET A 20 7.11 -0.31 17.31
C MET A 20 8.41 0.23 16.71
N PHE A 21 8.48 1.53 16.42
CA PHE A 21 9.71 2.17 15.93
C PHE A 21 10.87 2.06 16.94
N PHE A 22 10.63 2.35 18.22
CA PHE A 22 11.66 2.21 19.26
C PHE A 22 12.02 0.74 19.53
N SER A 23 11.01 -0.13 19.61
CA SER A 23 11.21 -1.54 19.96
C SER A 23 11.83 -2.36 18.85
N THR A 24 11.52 -2.07 17.58
CA THR A 24 11.98 -2.88 16.45
C THR A 24 12.86 -2.09 15.49
N GLY A 25 12.55 -0.83 15.21
CA GLY A 25 13.34 0.00 14.30
C GLY A 25 14.74 0.26 14.86
N ILE A 26 14.82 0.93 16.00
CA ILE A 26 16.11 1.32 16.62
C ILE A 26 16.95 0.08 16.97
N LEU A 27 16.34 -0.89 17.66
CA LEU A 27 17.02 -2.14 18.04
C LEU A 27 17.63 -2.86 16.82
N ARG A 28 16.90 -2.94 15.71
CA ARG A 28 17.37 -3.62 14.49
C ARG A 28 18.45 -2.82 13.77
N VAL A 29 18.37 -1.48 13.76
CA VAL A 29 19.44 -0.62 13.23
C VAL A 29 20.73 -0.79 14.03
N VAL A 30 20.64 -0.75 15.37
CA VAL A 30 21.80 -0.96 16.25
C VAL A 30 22.38 -2.36 16.05
N LEU A 31 21.54 -3.40 16.05
CA LEU A 31 21.99 -4.79 15.89
C LEU A 31 22.67 -5.01 14.54
N LEU A 32 22.09 -4.54 13.43
CA LEU A 32 22.70 -4.66 12.11
C LEU A 32 23.98 -3.83 11.99
N GLY A 33 23.99 -2.61 12.55
CA GLY A 33 25.17 -1.75 12.58
C GLY A 33 26.33 -2.38 13.33
N VAL A 34 26.07 -2.97 14.51
CA VAL A 34 27.08 -3.70 15.29
C VAL A 34 27.52 -4.96 14.56
N LEU A 35 26.59 -5.77 14.04
CA LEU A 35 26.90 -7.02 13.34
C LEU A 35 27.78 -6.79 12.11
N ILE A 36 27.40 -5.84 11.25
CA ILE A 36 28.15 -5.53 10.03
C ILE A 36 29.45 -4.80 10.38
N GLY A 37 29.40 -3.82 11.30
CA GLY A 37 30.57 -3.02 11.67
C GLY A 37 31.66 -3.84 12.37
N VAL A 38 31.30 -4.57 13.44
CA VAL A 38 32.23 -5.44 14.17
C VAL A 38 32.66 -6.60 13.28
N GLY A 39 31.75 -7.20 12.51
CA GLY A 39 32.08 -8.27 11.56
C GLY A 39 33.10 -7.81 10.50
N ALA A 40 32.89 -6.63 9.91
CA ALA A 40 33.83 -6.05 8.96
C ALA A 40 35.19 -5.74 9.60
N TYR A 41 35.19 -5.17 10.81
CA TYR A 41 36.42 -4.89 11.55
C TYR A 41 37.23 -6.16 11.81
N LEU A 42 36.60 -7.23 12.31
CA LEU A 42 37.26 -8.51 12.58
C LEU A 42 37.83 -9.14 11.30
N LEU A 43 37.06 -9.14 10.21
CA LEU A 43 37.49 -9.68 8.92
C LEU A 43 38.71 -8.93 8.37
N ILE A 44 38.66 -7.60 8.33
CA ILE A 44 39.74 -6.75 7.83
C ILE A 44 41.00 -6.85 8.73
N SER A 45 40.81 -6.98 10.05
CA SER A 45 41.93 -7.14 10.99
C SER A 45 42.66 -8.48 10.87
N THR A 46 41.98 -9.50 10.33
CA THR A 46 42.56 -10.84 10.15
C THR A 46 43.29 -10.94 8.81
N ASP A 47 42.59 -10.62 7.71
CA ASP A 47 43.16 -10.58 6.37
C ASP A 47 42.41 -9.54 5.53
N LEU A 48 43.14 -8.52 5.10
CA LEU A 48 42.55 -7.38 4.39
C LEU A 48 42.01 -7.76 3.00
N VAL A 49 42.64 -8.71 2.31
CA VAL A 49 42.25 -9.13 0.96
C VAL A 49 41.02 -10.02 1.04
N LEU A 50 41.02 -11.01 1.93
CA LEU A 50 39.88 -11.91 2.14
C LEU A 50 38.69 -11.17 2.76
N GLY A 51 38.94 -10.20 3.63
CA GLY A 51 37.93 -9.32 4.20
C GLY A 51 37.22 -8.46 3.15
N LEU A 52 37.96 -7.83 2.23
CA LEU A 52 37.36 -7.05 1.15
C LEU A 52 36.60 -7.91 0.14
N LEU A 53 37.13 -9.09 -0.21
CA LEU A 53 36.44 -10.06 -1.06
C LEU A 53 35.11 -10.49 -0.46
N SER A 54 35.10 -10.83 0.83
CA SER A 54 33.86 -11.21 1.53
C SER A 54 32.91 -10.03 1.74
N LEU A 55 33.38 -8.80 1.94
CA LEU A 55 32.50 -7.63 2.05
C LEU A 55 31.94 -7.15 0.71
N SER A 56 32.50 -7.55 -0.43
CA SER A 56 32.14 -7.03 -1.76
C SER A 56 30.66 -7.22 -2.13
N PHE A 57 30.00 -8.27 -1.63
CA PHE A 57 28.58 -8.54 -1.89
C PHE A 57 27.64 -7.67 -1.03
N VAL A 58 28.09 -7.22 0.14
CA VAL A 58 27.30 -6.44 1.10
C VAL A 58 26.71 -5.16 0.47
N PRO A 59 27.48 -4.30 -0.23
CA PRO A 59 26.92 -3.08 -0.85
C PRO A 59 25.90 -3.41 -1.95
N PHE A 60 26.09 -4.51 -2.70
CA PHE A 60 25.13 -4.92 -3.72
C PHE A 60 23.78 -5.33 -3.11
N VAL A 61 23.82 -6.12 -2.04
CA VAL A 61 22.61 -6.52 -1.30
C VAL A 61 21.95 -5.31 -0.64
N ALA A 62 22.73 -4.44 0.00
CA ALA A 62 22.23 -3.23 0.64
C ALA A 62 21.53 -2.30 -0.36
N TRP A 63 22.10 -2.13 -1.56
CA TRP A 63 21.51 -1.35 -2.64
C TRP A 63 20.19 -1.97 -3.14
N ARG A 64 20.20 -3.26 -3.49
CA ARG A 64 19.01 -3.96 -4.01
C ARG A 64 17.88 -3.98 -2.97
N SER A 65 18.22 -4.22 -1.71
CA SER A 65 17.28 -4.18 -0.58
C SER A 65 16.66 -2.79 -0.43
N SER A 66 17.50 -1.74 -0.38
CA SER A 66 17.04 -0.35 -0.25
C SER A 66 16.10 0.07 -1.37
N VAL A 67 16.46 -0.21 -2.63
CA VAL A 67 15.62 0.10 -3.80
C VAL A 67 14.28 -0.64 -3.72
N THR A 68 14.29 -1.91 -3.34
CA THR A 68 13.07 -2.72 -3.23
C THR A 68 12.17 -2.19 -2.11
N GLN A 69 12.74 -1.82 -0.97
CA GLN A 69 12.00 -1.28 0.16
C GLN A 69 11.35 0.08 -0.18
N LEU A 70 12.07 0.96 -0.87
CA LEU A 70 11.52 2.24 -1.33
C LEU A 70 10.39 2.06 -2.34
N ARG A 71 10.55 1.14 -3.31
CA ARG A 71 9.48 0.81 -4.26
C ARG A 71 8.26 0.23 -3.56
N LEU A 72 8.45 -0.71 -2.64
CA LEU A 72 7.37 -1.31 -1.87
C LEU A 72 6.59 -0.26 -1.08
N ARG A 73 7.30 0.66 -0.42
CA ARG A 73 6.69 1.78 0.31
C ARG A 73 5.88 2.69 -0.62
N SER A 74 6.42 3.02 -1.80
CA SER A 74 5.69 3.84 -2.78
C SER A 74 4.42 3.14 -3.27
N THR A 75 4.51 1.86 -3.64
CA THR A 75 3.33 1.09 -4.08
C THR A 75 2.30 0.97 -2.98
N TRP A 76 2.74 0.80 -1.73
CA TRP A 76 1.85 0.76 -0.57
C TRP A 76 1.07 2.06 -0.39
N LEU A 77 1.73 3.22 -0.52
CA LEU A 77 1.08 4.52 -0.45
C LEU A 77 0.05 4.69 -1.57
N THR A 78 0.39 4.30 -2.81
CA THR A 78 -0.56 4.34 -3.93
C THR A 78 -1.76 3.43 -3.66
N LEU A 79 -1.55 2.22 -3.14
CA LEU A 79 -2.64 1.31 -2.78
C LEU A 79 -3.55 1.92 -1.70
N GLN A 80 -2.97 2.52 -0.67
CA GLN A 80 -3.70 3.16 0.41
C GLN A 80 -4.54 4.34 -0.07
N GLU A 81 -4.04 5.14 -1.02
CA GLU A 81 -4.80 6.22 -1.65
C GLU A 81 -6.00 5.68 -2.45
N ARG A 82 -5.82 4.61 -3.24
CA ARG A 82 -6.91 3.96 -3.98
C ARG A 82 -7.97 3.37 -3.04
N LEU A 83 -7.54 2.74 -1.95
CA LEU A 83 -8.43 2.23 -0.92
C LEU A 83 -9.21 3.37 -0.24
N SER A 84 -8.58 4.51 0.03
CA SER A 84 -9.26 5.68 0.60
C SER A 84 -10.37 6.21 -0.31
N VAL A 85 -10.10 6.29 -1.63
CA VAL A 85 -11.11 6.70 -2.62
C VAL A 85 -12.26 5.69 -2.67
N LEU A 86 -11.96 4.39 -2.71
CA LEU A 86 -12.97 3.33 -2.72
C LEU A 86 -13.84 3.38 -1.46
N SER A 87 -13.23 3.50 -0.28
CA SER A 87 -13.96 3.63 0.98
C SER A 87 -14.85 4.87 1.00
N ARG A 88 -14.40 6.00 0.45
CA ARG A 88 -15.23 7.22 0.34
C ARG A 88 -16.46 7.01 -0.53
N VAL A 89 -16.28 6.42 -1.71
CA VAL A 89 -17.40 6.09 -2.62
C VAL A 89 -18.37 5.11 -1.97
N MET A 90 -17.86 4.13 -1.23
CA MET A 90 -18.69 3.19 -0.47
C MET A 90 -19.50 3.91 0.61
N ASP A 91 -18.88 4.81 1.36
CA ASP A 91 -19.52 5.57 2.45
C ASP A 91 -20.58 6.55 1.91
N GLU A 92 -20.30 7.22 0.78
CA GLU A 92 -21.26 8.08 0.07
C GLU A 92 -22.47 7.28 -0.44
N ASN A 93 -22.25 6.10 -1.03
CA ASN A 93 -23.33 5.22 -1.50
C ASN A 93 -24.17 4.66 -0.34
N LEU A 94 -23.52 4.27 0.77
CA LEU A 94 -24.21 3.79 1.97
C LEU A 94 -25.00 4.92 2.65
N GLY A 95 -24.49 6.16 2.66
CA GLY A 95 -25.22 7.34 3.11
C GLY A 95 -26.40 7.70 2.20
N GLY A 96 -26.23 7.55 0.88
CA GLY A 96 -27.25 7.77 -0.14
C GLY A 96 -28.36 6.71 -0.19
N ILE A 97 -28.17 5.55 0.45
CA ILE A 97 -29.17 4.47 0.44
C ILE A 97 -30.51 4.89 1.08
N ARG A 98 -30.48 5.83 2.03
CA ARG A 98 -31.70 6.43 2.61
C ARG A 98 -32.40 7.39 1.65
N VAL A 99 -31.66 8.11 0.81
CA VAL A 99 -32.20 9.03 -0.20
C VAL A 99 -32.84 8.25 -1.34
N VAL A 100 -32.18 7.18 -1.83
CA VAL A 100 -32.74 6.29 -2.86
C VAL A 100 -33.98 5.54 -2.36
N ARG A 101 -33.99 5.10 -1.09
CA ARG A 101 -35.19 4.49 -0.47
C ARG A 101 -36.33 5.48 -0.20
N ALA A 102 -36.03 6.75 0.05
CA ALA A 102 -37.04 7.78 0.37
C ALA A 102 -37.80 8.31 -0.86
N PHE A 103 -37.22 8.26 -2.06
CA PHE A 103 -37.84 8.83 -3.27
C PHE A 103 -38.71 7.86 -4.08
N ALA A 104 -38.83 6.57 -3.70
CA ALA A 104 -39.64 5.56 -4.40
C ALA A 104 -39.45 5.52 -5.95
N ALA A 105 -38.35 6.09 -6.45
CA ALA A 105 -38.02 6.20 -7.87
C ALA A 105 -37.18 5.01 -8.36
N GLN A 106 -37.18 3.91 -7.59
CA GLN A 106 -36.47 2.67 -7.92
C GLN A 106 -36.77 2.22 -9.36
N ARG A 107 -38.03 2.28 -9.81
CA ARG A 107 -38.38 1.90 -11.17
C ARG A 107 -37.80 2.82 -12.25
N HIS A 108 -37.67 4.13 -11.97
CA HIS A 108 -37.14 5.08 -12.94
C HIS A 108 -35.61 4.98 -13.05
N GLU A 109 -34.92 4.84 -11.92
CA GLU A 109 -33.46 4.64 -11.91
C GLU A 109 -33.06 3.24 -12.41
N LEU A 110 -33.85 2.20 -12.14
CA LEU A 110 -33.61 0.88 -12.73
C LEU A 110 -33.74 0.91 -14.26
N ALA A 111 -34.74 1.60 -14.79
CA ALA A 111 -34.91 1.76 -16.23
C ALA A 111 -33.77 2.58 -16.88
N LYS A 112 -33.19 3.54 -16.15
CA LYS A 112 -32.02 4.30 -16.59
C LYS A 112 -30.74 3.44 -16.55
N PHE A 113 -30.59 2.60 -15.53
CA PHE A 113 -29.49 1.65 -15.40
C PHE A 113 -29.53 0.58 -16.49
N ASP A 114 -30.70 0.04 -16.82
CA ASP A 114 -30.86 -0.96 -17.88
C ASP A 114 -30.45 -0.42 -19.26
N ARG A 115 -30.75 0.85 -19.56
CA ARG A 115 -30.27 1.49 -20.80
C ARG A 115 -28.74 1.62 -20.83
N ALA A 116 -28.14 2.14 -19.75
CA ALA A 116 -26.69 2.28 -19.68
C ALA A 116 -25.95 0.93 -19.77
N LYS A 117 -26.57 -0.14 -19.25
CA LYS A 117 -26.04 -1.50 -19.35
C LYS A 117 -26.10 -2.05 -20.79
N GLN A 118 -27.16 -1.75 -21.54
CA GLN A 118 -27.27 -2.14 -22.95
C GLN A 118 -26.17 -1.46 -23.77
N ASP A 119 -25.97 -0.15 -23.61
CA ASP A 119 -24.91 0.60 -24.32
C ASP A 119 -23.50 0.03 -24.01
N ALA A 120 -23.25 -0.34 -22.75
CA ALA A 120 -21.97 -0.92 -22.35
C ALA A 120 -21.73 -2.33 -22.90
N LEU A 121 -22.78 -3.15 -23.02
CA LEU A 121 -22.69 -4.48 -23.63
C LEU A 121 -22.47 -4.39 -25.14
N GLU A 122 -23.06 -3.40 -25.80
CA GLU A 122 -22.89 -3.17 -27.24
C GLU A 122 -21.44 -2.78 -27.56
N LEU A 123 -20.86 -1.84 -26.80
CA LEU A 123 -19.45 -1.48 -26.90
C LEU A 123 -18.49 -2.63 -26.55
N ALA A 124 -18.87 -3.49 -25.60
CA ALA A 124 -18.06 -4.65 -25.24
C ALA A 124 -18.06 -5.71 -26.35
N ASN A 125 -19.21 -5.96 -26.99
CA ASN A 125 -19.32 -6.88 -28.11
C ASN A 125 -18.58 -6.36 -29.34
N GLU A 126 -18.65 -5.05 -29.64
CA GLU A 126 -17.89 -4.42 -30.72
C GLU A 126 -16.37 -4.56 -30.52
N ARG A 127 -15.89 -4.48 -29.26
CA ARG A 127 -14.48 -4.70 -28.92
C ARG A 127 -14.03 -6.16 -29.02
N VAL A 128 -14.94 -7.12 -28.89
CA VAL A 128 -14.65 -8.55 -29.04
C VAL A 128 -14.55 -8.93 -30.52
N ASP A 129 -15.38 -8.36 -31.40
CA ASP A 129 -15.31 -8.59 -32.85
C ASP A 129 -13.99 -8.08 -33.47
N ILE A 130 -13.46 -6.95 -32.98
CA ILE A 130 -12.16 -6.42 -33.42
C ILE A 130 -10.99 -7.35 -33.04
N ARG A 131 -11.15 -8.22 -32.02
CA ARG A 131 -10.10 -9.15 -31.57
C ARG A 131 -10.10 -10.48 -32.33
N VAL A 132 -11.20 -10.88 -32.97
CA VAL A 132 -11.34 -12.20 -33.63
C VAL A 132 -10.97 -12.15 -35.12
N SER A 133 -10.83 -10.96 -35.72
CA SER A 133 -10.39 -10.76 -37.11
C SER A 133 -8.89 -10.46 -37.28
N ASN A 134 -8.05 -10.80 -36.31
CA ASN A 134 -6.58 -10.67 -36.40
C ASN A 134 -5.89 -12.00 -36.05
#